data_AF-A0A7I8I8F1-F1
#
_entry.id   AF-A0A7I8I8F1-F1
#
_cell.length_a   1.000
_cell.length_b   1.000
_cell.length_c   1.000
_cell.angle_alpha   90.00
_cell.angle_beta   90.00
_cell.angle_gamma   90.00
#
_symmetry.space_group_name_H-M   'P 1'
#
loop_
_entity.id
_entity.type
_entity.pdbx_description
1 polymer ?
#
loop_
_entity_poly.entity_id
_entity_poly.type
_entity_poly.pdbx_seq_one_letter_code
_entity_poly.pdbx_strand_id
1 'polypeptide(L)'
;MTAISLASQAYGGINEALGNHVKYSNKHGMVAAYSPALAVAVAPLAFPAAREAPGVALVASILGLHFFKRLLESLLLHRYSGRMALESATAISLSYLARTAFIVYTQYLTMGTAPPPVDLKPTGVALFAVGICGNLAATRSPGGGGGGLFGLVTCPHYLFEIMVFAGIACASQTVYSFCVMASTAFYLMGRSWATRKWYLSEEGQGPRTYVF
;
A
#
# COMPACT_ATOMS: atom_id res chain seq x y z
N MET A 1 15.60 -16.33 31.50
CA MET A 1 16.32 -15.78 30.33
C MET A 1 17.49 -16.69 30.02
N THR A 2 17.50 -17.34 28.86
CA THR A 2 18.60 -18.23 28.46
C THR A 2 19.77 -17.43 27.89
N ALA A 3 20.99 -17.97 27.96
CA ALA A 3 22.20 -17.35 27.41
C ALA A 3 22.07 -16.97 25.92
N ILE A 4 21.25 -17.72 25.18
CA ILE A 4 20.91 -17.46 23.77
C ILE A 4 20.11 -16.16 23.61
N SER A 5 19.16 -15.89 24.51
CA SER A 5 18.35 -14.65 24.49
C SER A 5 19.17 -13.42 24.84
N LEU A 6 20.16 -13.56 25.74
CA LEU A 6 21.08 -12.47 26.08
C LEU A 6 22.04 -12.17 24.92
N ALA A 7 22.60 -13.21 24.29
CA ALA A 7 23.48 -13.06 23.14
C ALA A 7 22.75 -12.43 21.94
N SER A 8 21.49 -12.80 21.70
CA SER A 8 20.67 -12.21 20.63
C SER A 8 20.35 -10.73 20.88
N GLN A 9 20.07 -10.34 22.13
CA GLN A 9 19.82 -8.93 22.47
C GLN A 9 21.09 -8.10 22.44
N ALA A 10 22.22 -8.63 22.94
CA ALA A 10 23.51 -7.96 22.87
C ALA A 10 23.99 -7.76 21.42
N TYR A 11 23.82 -8.78 20.57
CA TYR A 11 24.13 -8.67 19.13
C TYR A 11 23.23 -7.66 18.42
N GLY A 12 21.94 -7.62 18.76
CA GLY A 12 21.00 -6.60 18.28
C GLY A 12 21.43 -5.18 18.65
N GLY A 13 21.73 -4.94 19.93
CA GLY A 13 22.17 -3.62 20.41
C GLY A 13 23.52 -3.18 19.85
N ILE A 14 24.45 -4.11 19.59
CA ILE A 14 25.73 -3.82 18.95
C ILE A 14 25.54 -3.43 17.48
N ASN A 15 24.67 -4.11 16.73
CA ASN A 15 24.40 -3.74 15.33
C ASN A 15 23.67 -2.39 15.20
N GLU A 16 22.79 -2.08 16.16
CA GLU A 16 22.09 -0.80 16.26
C GLU A 16 23.09 0.33 16.56
N ALA A 17 24.04 0.11 17.48
CA ALA A 17 25.11 1.06 17.80
C ALA A 17 26.16 1.23 16.69
N LEU A 18 26.42 0.18 15.89
CA LEU A 18 27.38 0.21 14.77
C LEU A 18 26.78 0.70 13.45
N GLY A 19 25.47 0.96 13.39
CA GLY A 19 24.78 1.36 12.15
C GLY A 19 24.82 0.28 11.05
N ASN A 20 25.09 -0.97 11.42
CA ASN A 20 25.20 -2.13 10.51
C ASN A 20 23.80 -2.66 10.15
N HIS A 21 22.94 -1.80 9.62
CA HIS A 21 21.67 -2.24 9.08
C HIS A 21 21.90 -2.89 7.71
N VAL A 22 21.49 -4.15 7.56
CA VAL A 22 21.46 -4.81 6.26
C VAL A 22 20.55 -3.99 5.33
N LYS A 23 21.11 -3.55 4.21
CA LYS A 23 20.42 -2.70 3.24
C LYS A 23 20.35 -3.38 1.88
N TYR A 24 19.18 -3.42 1.27
CA TYR A 24 18.97 -3.94 -0.08
C TYR A 24 18.65 -2.80 -1.04
N SER A 25 18.72 -3.07 -2.36
CA SER A 25 18.20 -2.11 -3.35
C SER A 25 16.73 -1.82 -3.04
N ASN A 26 16.33 -0.55 -3.14
CA ASN A 26 14.94 -0.13 -2.95
C ASN A 26 13.96 -0.95 -3.80
N LYS A 27 14.35 -1.33 -5.02
CA LYS A 27 13.54 -2.20 -5.88
C LYS A 27 13.23 -3.55 -5.22
N HIS A 28 14.25 -4.24 -4.73
CA HIS A 28 14.08 -5.54 -4.05
C HIS A 28 13.34 -5.39 -2.73
N GLY A 29 13.60 -4.32 -1.98
CA GLY A 29 12.89 -4.00 -0.73
C GLY A 29 11.39 -3.84 -0.94
N MET A 30 10.98 -3.07 -1.96
CA MET A 30 9.57 -2.86 -2.29
C MET A 30 8.90 -4.13 -2.81
N VAL A 31 9.57 -4.92 -3.65
CA VAL A 31 9.05 -6.23 -4.10
C VAL A 31 8.83 -7.16 -2.91
N ALA A 32 9.80 -7.26 -1.99
CA ALA A 32 9.68 -8.06 -0.78
C ALA A 32 8.59 -7.54 0.17
N ALA A 33 8.36 -6.22 0.20
CA ALA A 33 7.31 -5.61 1.00
C ALA A 33 5.90 -5.96 0.51
N TYR A 34 5.67 -6.01 -0.80
CA TYR A 34 4.34 -6.25 -1.37
C TYR A 34 4.00 -7.73 -1.57
N SER A 35 5.00 -8.58 -1.82
CA SER A 35 4.77 -9.99 -2.19
C SER A 35 3.96 -10.80 -1.17
N PRO A 36 4.21 -10.71 0.16
CA PRO A 36 3.44 -11.48 1.14
C PRO A 36 1.96 -11.06 1.19
N ALA A 37 1.69 -9.77 1.05
CA ALA A 37 0.33 -9.26 1.02
C ALA A 37 -0.42 -9.73 -0.25
N LEU A 38 0.25 -9.75 -1.41
CA LEU A 38 -0.32 -10.35 -2.61
C LEU A 38 -0.69 -11.83 -2.40
N ALA A 39 0.24 -12.61 -1.84
CA ALA A 39 0.03 -14.03 -1.60
C ALA A 39 -1.20 -14.28 -0.71
N VAL A 40 -1.33 -13.54 0.39
CA VAL A 40 -2.51 -13.64 1.26
C VAL A 40 -3.79 -13.15 0.59
N ALA A 41 -3.72 -12.09 -0.22
CA ALA A 41 -4.89 -11.59 -0.95
C ALA A 41 -5.47 -12.63 -1.91
N VAL A 42 -4.62 -13.37 -2.63
CA VAL A 42 -5.06 -14.35 -3.64
C VAL A 42 -5.28 -15.75 -3.07
N ALA A 43 -4.75 -16.07 -1.88
CA ALA A 43 -4.89 -17.38 -1.25
C ALA A 43 -6.35 -17.89 -1.18
N PRO A 44 -7.36 -17.08 -0.80
CA PRO A 44 -8.77 -17.51 -0.84
C PRO A 44 -9.21 -18.04 -2.20
N LEU A 45 -8.72 -17.46 -3.30
CA LEU A 45 -9.14 -17.83 -4.66
C LEU A 45 -8.70 -19.24 -5.08
N ALA A 46 -7.77 -19.86 -4.33
CA ALA A 46 -7.37 -21.24 -4.54
C ALA A 46 -8.41 -22.26 -4.01
N PHE A 47 -9.36 -21.83 -3.17
CA PHE A 47 -10.32 -22.72 -2.51
C PHE A 47 -11.74 -22.55 -3.11
N PRO A 48 -12.42 -23.64 -3.53
CA PRO A 48 -13.78 -23.57 -4.07
C PRO A 48 -14.78 -22.84 -3.16
N ALA A 49 -14.79 -23.19 -1.87
CA ALA A 49 -15.71 -22.60 -0.88
C ALA A 49 -15.58 -21.06 -0.77
N ALA A 50 -14.36 -20.53 -0.93
CA ALA A 50 -14.13 -19.09 -0.88
C ALA A 50 -14.49 -18.39 -2.21
N ARG A 51 -14.38 -19.08 -3.34
CA ARG A 51 -14.84 -18.56 -4.65
C ARG A 51 -16.37 -18.48 -4.75
N GLU A 52 -17.05 -19.40 -4.10
CA GLU A 52 -18.52 -19.44 -4.03
C GLU A 52 -19.09 -18.42 -3.04
N ALA A 53 -18.26 -17.84 -2.16
CA ALA A 53 -18.63 -16.76 -1.26
C ALA A 53 -18.39 -15.39 -1.93
N PRO A 54 -19.42 -14.69 -2.45
CA PRO A 54 -19.21 -13.56 -3.37
C PRO A 54 -18.45 -12.38 -2.75
N GLY A 55 -18.69 -12.07 -1.47
CA GLY A 55 -17.98 -11.00 -0.75
C GLY A 55 -16.49 -11.30 -0.56
N VAL A 56 -16.16 -12.54 -0.18
CA VAL A 56 -14.77 -12.99 -0.04
C VAL A 56 -14.06 -12.96 -1.39
N ALA A 57 -14.66 -13.55 -2.43
CA ALA A 57 -14.09 -13.59 -3.77
C ALA A 57 -13.86 -12.18 -4.35
N LEU A 58 -14.82 -11.26 -4.17
CA LEU A 58 -14.70 -9.88 -4.62
C LEU A 58 -13.54 -9.15 -3.94
N VAL A 59 -13.50 -9.18 -2.61
CA VAL A 59 -12.49 -8.46 -1.83
C VAL A 59 -11.09 -9.05 -2.03
N ALA A 60 -10.97 -10.38 -2.08
CA ALA A 60 -9.73 -11.07 -2.41
C ALA A 60 -9.21 -10.65 -3.80
N SER A 61 -10.10 -10.58 -4.80
CA SER A 61 -9.74 -10.15 -6.16
C SER A 61 -9.29 -8.70 -6.21
N ILE A 62 -10.01 -7.79 -5.53
CA ILE A 62 -9.66 -6.36 -5.45
C ILE A 62 -8.29 -6.17 -4.79
N LEU A 63 -8.04 -6.81 -3.64
CA LEU A 63 -6.75 -6.76 -2.95
C LEU A 63 -5.63 -7.39 -3.79
N GLY A 64 -5.91 -8.50 -4.45
CA GLY A 64 -4.99 -9.18 -5.35
C GLY A 64 -4.56 -8.27 -6.49
N LEU A 65 -5.53 -7.66 -7.19
CA LEU A 65 -5.26 -6.70 -8.27
C LEU A 65 -4.47 -5.49 -7.77
N HIS A 66 -4.78 -4.98 -6.57
CA HIS A 66 -4.06 -3.88 -5.96
C HIS A 66 -2.57 -4.20 -5.77
N PHE A 67 -2.25 -5.28 -5.05
CA PHE A 67 -0.85 -5.63 -4.77
C PHE A 67 -0.12 -6.14 -6.01
N PHE A 68 -0.81 -6.81 -6.93
CA PHE A 68 -0.24 -7.19 -8.22
C PHE A 68 0.20 -5.96 -9.02
N LYS A 69 -0.67 -4.95 -9.11
CA LYS A 69 -0.32 -3.65 -9.69
C LYS A 69 0.87 -3.02 -8.98
N ARG A 70 0.92 -3.01 -7.63
CA ARG A 70 2.06 -2.48 -6.87
C ARG A 70 3.38 -3.19 -7.17
N LEU A 71 3.35 -4.51 -7.38
CA LEU A 71 4.53 -5.25 -7.83
C LEU A 71 4.95 -4.88 -9.25
N LEU A 72 4.01 -4.78 -10.19
CA LEU A 72 4.33 -4.36 -11.56
C LEU A 72 4.91 -2.95 -11.61
N GLU A 73 4.37 -2.01 -10.85
CA GLU A 73 4.95 -0.67 -10.74
C GLU A 73 6.38 -0.72 -10.20
N SER A 74 6.60 -1.50 -9.15
CA SER A 74 7.93 -1.63 -8.53
C SER A 74 8.95 -2.29 -9.47
N LEU A 75 8.49 -3.21 -10.31
CA LEU A 75 9.35 -3.93 -11.25
C LEU A 75 9.62 -3.14 -12.52
N LEU A 76 8.61 -2.44 -13.05
CA LEU A 76 8.60 -1.93 -14.43
C LEU A 76 8.52 -0.41 -14.55
N LEU A 77 7.85 0.29 -13.63
CA LEU A 77 7.57 1.73 -13.78
C LEU A 77 8.45 2.61 -12.90
N HIS A 78 8.65 2.23 -11.64
CA HIS A 78 9.42 3.01 -10.69
C HIS A 78 10.92 2.91 -10.97
N ARG A 79 11.56 4.08 -11.06
CA ARG A 79 13.02 4.20 -11.07
C ARG A 79 13.50 4.40 -9.65
N TYR A 80 13.79 3.30 -8.97
CA TYR A 80 14.34 3.34 -7.62
C TYR A 80 15.83 3.68 -7.65
N SER A 81 16.18 4.76 -6.96
CA SER A 81 17.54 5.10 -6.54
C SER A 81 17.69 4.81 -5.05
N GLY A 82 18.91 4.53 -4.59
CA GLY A 82 19.22 4.32 -3.16
C GLY A 82 18.92 2.91 -2.62
N ARG A 83 19.00 2.79 -1.28
CA ARG A 83 18.89 1.51 -0.55
C ARG A 83 17.88 1.62 0.59
N MET A 84 17.20 0.51 0.86
CA MET A 84 16.22 0.38 1.95
C MET A 84 16.83 -0.41 3.10
N ALA A 85 16.59 0.01 4.34
CA ALA A 85 16.92 -0.79 5.51
C ALA A 85 15.99 -2.01 5.61
N LEU A 86 16.55 -3.17 5.97
CA LEU A 86 15.80 -4.42 6.13
C LEU A 86 14.67 -4.30 7.16
N GLU A 87 14.89 -3.59 8.26
CA GLU A 87 13.88 -3.37 9.29
C GLU A 87 12.67 -2.61 8.73
N SER A 88 12.89 -1.56 7.95
CA SER A 88 11.81 -0.81 7.30
C SER A 88 11.05 -1.68 6.30
N ALA A 89 11.76 -2.44 5.46
CA ALA A 89 11.13 -3.36 4.52
C ALA A 89 10.28 -4.42 5.24
N THR A 90 10.81 -4.98 6.33
CA THR A 90 10.12 -5.97 7.19
C THR A 90 8.87 -5.37 7.84
N ALA A 91 8.99 -4.20 8.46
CA ALA A 91 7.86 -3.53 9.11
C ALA A 91 6.73 -3.20 8.11
N ILE A 92 7.09 -2.70 6.92
CA ILE A 92 6.13 -2.42 5.86
C ILE A 92 5.48 -3.73 5.37
N SER A 93 6.28 -4.77 5.14
CA SER A 93 5.80 -6.08 4.71
C SER A 93 4.78 -6.67 5.69
N LEU A 94 5.13 -6.71 6.98
CA LEU A 94 4.25 -7.21 8.04
C LEU A 94 2.97 -6.37 8.15
N SER A 95 3.07 -5.05 8.01
CA SER A 95 1.91 -4.16 8.03
C SER A 95 0.95 -4.42 6.86
N TYR A 96 1.47 -4.63 5.64
CA TYR A 96 0.64 -4.96 4.49
C TYR A 96 0.04 -6.36 4.61
N LEU A 97 0.84 -7.34 5.02
CA LEU A 97 0.41 -8.71 5.26
C LEU A 97 -0.74 -8.74 6.27
N ALA A 98 -0.55 -8.14 7.45
CA ALA A 98 -1.53 -8.11 8.52
C ALA A 98 -2.82 -7.44 8.05
N ARG A 99 -2.75 -6.22 7.50
CA ARG A 99 -3.94 -5.51 7.02
C ARG A 99 -4.72 -6.31 5.98
N THR A 100 -4.02 -6.94 5.04
CA THR A 100 -4.65 -7.77 4.01
C THR A 100 -5.33 -8.98 4.63
N ALA A 101 -4.63 -9.69 5.52
CA ALA A 101 -5.18 -10.85 6.23
C ALA A 101 -6.43 -10.47 7.04
N PHE A 102 -6.39 -9.36 7.77
CA PHE A 102 -7.53 -8.88 8.54
C PHE A 102 -8.71 -8.45 7.66
N ILE A 103 -8.49 -7.76 6.54
CA ILE A 103 -9.58 -7.41 5.62
C ILE A 103 -10.25 -8.70 5.10
N VAL A 104 -9.47 -9.66 4.59
CA VAL A 104 -9.98 -10.95 4.10
C VAL A 104 -10.70 -11.72 5.21
N TYR A 105 -10.11 -11.80 6.41
CA TYR A 105 -10.71 -12.47 7.56
C TYR A 105 -12.05 -11.85 7.95
N THR A 106 -12.16 -10.51 7.96
CA THR A 106 -13.44 -9.84 8.25
C THR A 106 -14.52 -10.14 7.22
N GLN A 107 -14.17 -10.51 5.97
CA GLN A 107 -15.16 -10.97 4.99
C GLN A 107 -15.69 -12.37 5.31
N TYR A 108 -14.85 -13.26 5.85
CA TYR A 108 -15.35 -14.55 6.32
C TYR A 108 -16.31 -14.39 7.51
N LEU A 109 -16.06 -13.41 8.38
CA LEU A 109 -16.94 -13.12 9.52
C LEU A 109 -18.32 -12.56 9.13
N THR A 110 -18.49 -12.02 7.92
CA THR A 110 -19.79 -11.54 7.45
C THR A 110 -20.63 -12.65 6.80
N MET A 111 -20.07 -13.84 6.57
CA MET A 111 -20.81 -14.96 6.00
C MET A 111 -21.93 -15.40 6.96
N GLY A 112 -23.15 -15.54 6.43
CA GLY A 112 -24.33 -15.90 7.23
C GLY A 112 -24.90 -14.76 8.08
N THR A 113 -24.34 -13.55 8.00
CA THR A 113 -24.92 -12.36 8.63
C THR A 113 -25.90 -11.66 7.68
N ALA A 114 -26.81 -10.87 8.24
CA ALA A 114 -27.73 -10.07 7.43
C ALA A 114 -26.93 -9.05 6.58
N PRO A 115 -27.26 -8.91 5.29
CA PRO A 115 -26.58 -7.93 4.44
C PRO A 115 -26.82 -6.50 4.96
N PRO A 116 -25.87 -5.57 4.74
CA PRO A 116 -26.08 -4.18 5.09
C PRO A 116 -27.29 -3.59 4.32
N PRO A 117 -28.03 -2.63 4.91
CA PRO A 117 -29.22 -2.05 4.27
C PRO A 117 -28.96 -1.41 2.91
N VAL A 118 -27.72 -0.96 2.68
CA VAL A 118 -27.26 -0.38 1.41
C VAL A 118 -26.09 -1.21 0.90
N ASP A 119 -26.21 -1.74 -0.31
CA ASP A 119 -25.11 -2.44 -0.97
C ASP A 119 -24.16 -1.45 -1.65
N LEU A 120 -22.96 -1.29 -1.08
CA LEU A 120 -21.94 -0.38 -1.60
C LEU A 120 -20.94 -1.09 -2.51
N LYS A 121 -21.09 -2.39 -2.78
CA LYS A 121 -20.15 -3.16 -3.62
C LYS A 121 -20.01 -2.58 -5.04
N PRO A 122 -21.08 -2.20 -5.77
CA PRO A 122 -20.92 -1.62 -7.10
C PRO A 122 -20.14 -0.30 -7.07
N THR A 123 -20.45 0.56 -6.08
CA THR A 123 -19.72 1.81 -5.84
C THR A 123 -18.25 1.53 -5.49
N GLY A 124 -17.99 0.52 -4.68
CA GLY A 124 -16.64 0.10 -4.31
C GLY A 124 -15.82 -0.37 -5.51
N VAL A 125 -16.42 -1.18 -6.40
CA VAL A 125 -15.79 -1.62 -7.66
C VAL A 125 -15.50 -0.42 -8.56
N ALA A 126 -16.44 0.51 -8.72
CA ALA A 126 -16.25 1.70 -9.55
C ALA A 126 -15.12 2.59 -9.01
N LEU A 127 -15.11 2.89 -7.70
CA LEU A 127 -14.05 3.68 -7.05
C LEU A 127 -12.69 2.99 -7.16
N PHE A 128 -12.65 1.68 -6.98
CA PHE A 128 -11.42 0.90 -7.14
C PHE A 128 -10.88 0.98 -8.57
N ALA A 129 -11.73 0.81 -9.57
CA ALA A 129 -11.35 0.90 -10.98
C ALA A 129 -10.80 2.29 -11.33
N VAL A 130 -11.51 3.35 -10.95
CA VAL A 130 -11.07 4.75 -11.13
C VAL A 130 -9.73 4.99 -10.43
N GLY A 131 -9.59 4.50 -9.18
CA GLY A 131 -8.37 4.60 -8.41
C GLY A 131 -7.18 3.90 -9.06
N ILE A 132 -7.34 2.64 -9.49
CA ILE A 132 -6.26 1.87 -10.14
C ILE A 132 -5.83 2.53 -11.45
N CYS A 133 -6.78 2.86 -12.32
CA CYS A 133 -6.51 3.46 -13.62
C CYS A 133 -5.84 4.83 -13.48
N GLY A 134 -6.38 5.69 -12.62
CA GLY A 134 -5.82 7.02 -12.43
C GLY A 134 -4.47 7.00 -11.72
N ASN A 135 -4.23 6.07 -10.79
CA ASN A 135 -2.93 5.91 -10.17
C ASN A 135 -1.88 5.50 -11.21
N LEU A 136 -2.19 4.50 -12.05
CA LEU A 136 -1.29 4.07 -13.11
C LEU A 136 -0.99 5.21 -14.11
N ALA A 137 -1.99 6.00 -14.49
CA ALA A 137 -1.81 7.16 -15.36
C ALA A 137 -0.91 8.23 -14.70
N ALA A 138 -1.12 8.51 -13.41
CA ALA A 138 -0.33 9.47 -12.66
C ALA A 138 1.14 9.04 -12.49
N THR A 139 1.40 7.75 -12.26
CA THR A 139 2.76 7.20 -12.14
C THR A 139 3.53 7.24 -13.47
N ARG A 140 2.84 7.23 -14.61
CA ARG A 140 3.45 7.27 -15.95
C ARG A 140 3.74 8.68 -16.47
N SER A 141 3.19 9.72 -15.85
CA SER A 141 3.41 11.10 -16.28
C SER A 141 4.81 11.58 -15.84
N PRO A 142 5.67 12.07 -16.76
CA PRO A 142 6.98 12.61 -16.41
C PRO A 142 6.84 13.76 -15.40
N GLY A 143 7.63 13.72 -14.33
CA GLY A 143 7.50 14.58 -13.17
C GLY A 143 7.30 16.06 -13.48
N GLY A 144 6.19 16.62 -12.98
CA GLY A 144 6.02 18.06 -12.77
C GLY A 144 5.83 18.92 -14.02
N GLY A 145 5.58 18.36 -15.21
CA GLY A 145 5.11 19.12 -16.37
C GLY A 145 3.59 19.33 -16.26
N GLY A 146 3.14 20.59 -16.17
CA GLY A 146 1.76 20.99 -15.87
C GLY A 146 0.70 20.55 -16.88
N GLY A 147 0.35 19.26 -16.88
CA GLY A 147 -0.76 18.69 -17.63
C GLY A 147 -1.53 17.65 -16.82
N GLY A 148 -2.86 17.59 -17.00
CA GLY A 148 -3.77 16.69 -16.29
C GLY A 148 -4.07 17.13 -14.84
N LEU A 149 -4.31 16.18 -13.93
CA LEU A 149 -4.62 16.47 -12.51
C LEU A 149 -3.49 17.14 -11.73
N PHE A 150 -2.26 17.18 -12.25
CA PHE A 150 -1.15 17.89 -11.61
C PHE A 150 -1.39 19.41 -11.49
N GLY A 151 -2.33 19.97 -12.28
CA GLY A 151 -2.82 21.35 -12.10
C GLY A 151 -3.78 21.54 -10.92
N LEU A 152 -4.32 20.45 -10.35
CA LEU A 152 -5.32 20.47 -9.28
C LEU A 152 -4.79 19.93 -7.94
N VAL A 153 -3.89 18.94 -7.99
CA VAL A 153 -3.32 18.30 -6.79
C VAL A 153 -1.82 18.08 -6.93
N THR A 154 -1.09 18.28 -5.83
CA THR A 154 0.38 18.13 -5.78
C THR A 154 0.84 16.73 -6.16
N CYS A 155 0.15 15.70 -5.66
CA CYS A 155 0.51 14.30 -5.83
C CYS A 155 -0.72 13.50 -6.30
N PRO A 156 -1.08 13.51 -7.60
CA PRO A 156 -2.29 12.84 -8.09
C PRO A 156 -2.29 11.33 -7.82
N HIS A 157 -1.12 10.67 -7.85
CA HIS A 157 -1.02 9.26 -7.49
C HIS A 157 -1.48 8.97 -6.05
N TYR A 158 -1.27 9.88 -5.09
CA TYR A 158 -1.80 9.72 -3.74
C TYR A 158 -3.32 9.87 -3.69
N LEU A 159 -3.90 10.81 -4.44
CA LEU A 159 -5.36 10.94 -4.54
C LEU A 159 -6.00 9.65 -5.08
N PHE A 160 -5.47 9.13 -6.18
CA PHE A 160 -5.98 7.89 -6.77
C PHE A 160 -5.80 6.69 -5.86
N GLU A 161 -4.71 6.65 -5.09
CA GLU A 161 -4.52 5.62 -4.06
C GLU A 161 -5.57 5.71 -2.95
N ILE A 162 -5.95 6.91 -2.50
CA ILE A 162 -7.03 7.07 -1.52
C ILE A 162 -8.34 6.52 -2.09
N MET A 163 -8.64 6.76 -3.38
CA MET A 163 -9.82 6.20 -4.04
C MET A 163 -9.77 4.66 -4.15
N VAL A 164 -8.59 4.08 -4.36
CA VAL A 164 -8.41 2.62 -4.29
C VAL A 164 -8.85 2.07 -2.92
N PHE A 165 -8.37 2.69 -1.83
CA PHE A 165 -8.74 2.26 -0.48
C PHE A 165 -10.20 2.56 -0.13
N ALA A 166 -10.79 3.63 -0.67
CA ALA A 166 -12.22 3.89 -0.55
C ALA A 166 -13.03 2.80 -1.27
N GLY A 167 -12.58 2.38 -2.45
CA GLY A 167 -13.15 1.25 -3.18
C GLY A 167 -13.10 -0.05 -2.39
N ILE A 168 -11.96 -0.36 -1.76
CA ILE A 168 -11.81 -1.52 -0.86
C ILE A 168 -12.77 -1.43 0.32
N ALA A 169 -12.88 -0.27 0.98
CA ALA A 169 -13.78 -0.10 2.12
C ALA A 169 -15.25 -0.27 1.74
N CYS A 170 -15.69 0.31 0.61
CA CYS A 170 -17.04 0.17 0.08
C CYS A 170 -17.34 -1.25 -0.42
N ALA A 171 -16.38 -1.96 -1.01
CA ALA A 171 -16.56 -3.35 -1.43
C ALA A 171 -16.63 -4.31 -0.24
N SER A 172 -15.78 -4.10 0.77
CA SER A 172 -15.74 -4.92 1.98
C SER A 172 -16.92 -4.64 2.92
N GLN A 173 -17.37 -3.39 3.03
CA GLN A 173 -18.38 -2.93 4.00
C GLN A 173 -18.11 -3.37 5.45
N THR A 174 -16.84 -3.48 5.85
CA THR A 174 -16.43 -3.80 7.23
C THR A 174 -15.79 -2.61 7.91
N VAL A 175 -16.04 -2.44 9.21
CA VAL A 175 -15.46 -1.37 10.05
C VAL A 175 -13.94 -1.33 9.92
N TYR A 176 -13.29 -2.50 9.94
CA TYR A 176 -11.85 -2.60 9.77
C TYR A 176 -11.36 -1.99 8.44
N SER A 177 -12.05 -2.28 7.33
CA SER A 177 -11.67 -1.73 6.02
C SER A 177 -11.84 -0.21 5.95
N PHE A 178 -12.88 0.33 6.60
CA PHE A 178 -13.06 1.79 6.74
C PHE A 178 -11.94 2.42 7.56
N CYS A 179 -11.52 1.80 8.68
CA CYS A 179 -10.38 2.27 9.46
C CYS A 179 -9.09 2.27 8.62
N VAL A 180 -8.82 1.20 7.86
CA VAL A 180 -7.64 1.12 6.98
C VAL A 180 -7.68 2.21 5.91
N MET A 181 -8.85 2.47 5.31
CA MET A 181 -9.02 3.57 4.36
C MET A 181 -8.72 4.93 5.01
N ALA A 182 -9.31 5.22 6.18
CA ALA A 182 -9.10 6.48 6.88
C ALA A 182 -7.62 6.68 7.25
N SER A 183 -6.98 5.67 7.83
CA SER A 183 -5.55 5.71 8.17
C SER A 183 -4.69 5.96 6.93
N THR A 184 -5.00 5.32 5.81
CA THR A 184 -4.27 5.51 4.55
C THR A 184 -4.48 6.91 3.99
N ALA A 185 -5.71 7.44 4.05
CA ALA A 185 -6.01 8.80 3.63
C ALA A 185 -5.21 9.83 4.45
N PHE A 186 -5.22 9.74 5.78
CA PHE A 186 -4.44 10.64 6.62
C PHE A 186 -2.94 10.56 6.34
N TYR A 187 -2.38 9.36 6.21
CA TYR A 187 -0.97 9.17 5.89
C TYR A 187 -0.59 9.81 4.54
N LEU A 188 -1.37 9.56 3.49
CA LEU A 188 -1.08 10.07 2.14
C LEU A 188 -1.33 11.57 2.01
N MET A 189 -2.35 12.11 2.69
CA MET A 189 -2.56 13.55 2.80
C MET A 189 -1.39 14.23 3.50
N GLY A 190 -0.91 13.68 4.62
CA GLY A 190 0.27 14.20 5.31
C GLY A 190 1.52 14.21 4.43
N ARG A 191 1.74 13.15 3.66
CA ARG A 191 2.84 13.11 2.67
C ARG A 191 2.67 14.11 1.55
N SER A 192 1.47 14.24 0.99
CA SER A 192 1.16 15.24 -0.04
C SER A 192 1.41 16.66 0.45
N TRP A 193 1.01 16.95 1.70
CA TRP A 193 1.26 18.24 2.35
C TRP A 193 2.74 18.52 2.54
N ALA A 194 3.52 17.55 3.04
CA ALA A 194 4.96 17.68 3.18
C ALA A 194 5.65 17.92 1.82
N THR A 195 5.24 17.20 0.77
CA THR A 195 5.74 17.40 -0.60
C THR A 195 5.39 18.80 -1.12
N ARG A 196 4.17 19.29 -0.87
CA ARG A 196 3.78 20.65 -1.23
C ARG A 196 4.63 21.70 -0.50
N LYS A 197 4.86 21.52 0.80
CA LYS A 197 5.69 22.44 1.59
C LYS A 197 7.13 22.48 1.05
N TRP A 198 7.68 21.32 0.67
CA TRP A 198 9.00 21.24 0.05
C TRP A 198 9.04 21.94 -1.32
N TYR A 199 8.04 21.77 -2.18
CA TYR A 199 7.99 22.51 -3.45
C TYR A 199 7.94 24.03 -3.29
N LEU A 200 7.39 24.52 -2.17
CA LEU A 200 7.29 25.94 -1.87
C LEU A 200 8.49 26.50 -1.10
N SER A 201 9.38 25.65 -0.56
CA SER A 201 10.57 26.11 0.16
C SER A 201 11.70 26.53 -0.79
N GLU A 202 12.65 27.32 -0.29
CA GLU A 202 13.81 27.79 -1.07
C GLU A 202 14.62 26.63 -1.66
N GLU A 203 14.77 25.53 -0.90
CA GLU A 203 15.41 24.29 -1.35
C GLU A 203 14.70 23.64 -2.54
N GLY A 204 13.37 23.68 -2.58
CA GLY A 204 12.58 23.14 -3.70
C GLY A 204 12.53 24.07 -4.92
N GLN A 205 12.79 25.37 -4.73
CA GLN A 205 12.85 26.38 -5.80
C GLN A 205 14.25 26.57 -6.39
N GLY A 206 15.29 26.02 -5.76
CA GLY A 206 16.66 26.05 -6.26
C GLY A 206 16.85 25.30 -7.60
N PRO A 207 18.04 25.39 -8.23
CA PRO A 207 18.34 24.64 -9.45
C PRO A 207 18.05 23.16 -9.21
N ARG A 208 17.33 22.50 -10.13
CA ARG A 208 17.03 21.06 -10.04
C ARG A 208 18.32 20.24 -10.15
N THR A 209 19.11 20.18 -9.09
CA THR A 209 20.07 19.10 -8.88
C THR A 209 19.23 17.88 -8.58
N TYR A 210 19.13 16.98 -9.56
CA TYR A 210 18.47 15.70 -9.41
C TYR A 210 19.18 14.90 -8.31
N VAL A 211 18.75 15.07 -7.07
CA VAL A 211 19.13 14.17 -5.97
C VAL A 211 18.18 12.99 -6.07
N PHE A 212 18.65 11.97 -6.79
CA PHE A 212 18.05 10.65 -6.84
C PHE A 212 18.36 9.89 -5.56
#